data_AF-A0A1M6A139-F1
#
_entry.id   AF-A0A1M6A139-F1
#
_cell.length_a   1.000
_cell.length_b   1.000
_cell.length_c   1.000
_cell.angle_alpha   90.00
_cell.angle_beta   90.00
_cell.angle_gamma   90.00
#
_symmetry.space_group_name_H-M   'P 1'
#
loop_
_entity.id
_entity.type
_entity.pdbx_description
1 polymer ?
#
loop_
_entity_poly.entity_id
_entity_poly.type
_entity_poly.pdbx_seq_one_letter_code
_entity_poly.pdbx_strand_id
1 'polypeptide(L)'
;IYKLQNIKNNDLESLKKDIDSGGKFILFNYRIGLGAVSLLRFSPAIFIKRSEEIEKFKRKYNRMNFIFGPWFIFKGPFLTYDAYKVNKNGGIDITKDILTNLTQEHLEKGEVNIQVLHNIFSKVNKSDKKNIIKALQKTDLNIVPVKNVYTALFVNVEEYQEAYFVIGIELSKQIDLNIEHIKTNLNKYFYKHVEFDIFEINENDEYSEKLIEQGEKINGIKSVW
;
A
#
# COMPACT_ATOMS: atom_id res chain seq x y z
N ILE A 1 -9.12 9.88 -11.54
CA ILE A 1 -9.66 11.13 -10.94
C ILE A 1 -10.63 10.81 -9.82
N TYR A 2 -10.33 11.30 -8.61
CA TYR A 2 -11.18 11.21 -7.43
C TYR A 2 -11.83 12.56 -7.17
N LYS A 3 -13.14 12.57 -6.91
CA LYS A 3 -13.82 13.76 -6.38
C LYS A 3 -13.51 13.91 -4.89
N LEU A 4 -13.24 15.12 -4.46
CA LEU A 4 -13.02 15.50 -3.07
C LEU A 4 -14.34 15.96 -2.46
N GLN A 5 -14.63 15.55 -1.22
CA GLN A 5 -15.84 15.93 -0.51
C GLN A 5 -15.58 16.25 0.95
N ASN A 6 -16.50 16.99 1.57
CA ASN A 6 -16.48 17.34 2.99
C ASN A 6 -15.27 18.21 3.42
N ILE A 7 -14.64 18.89 2.47
CA ILE A 7 -13.64 19.93 2.74
C ILE A 7 -14.37 21.25 3.01
N LYS A 8 -13.95 21.98 4.05
CA LYS A 8 -14.57 23.25 4.47
C LYS A 8 -13.81 24.49 4.04
N ASN A 9 -12.49 24.38 3.84
CA ASN A 9 -11.65 25.45 3.32
C ASN A 9 -11.17 25.06 1.91
N ASN A 10 -10.84 26.05 1.11
CA ASN A 10 -10.23 25.83 -0.20
C ASN A 10 -8.75 26.23 -0.18
N ASP A 11 -8.11 26.25 0.99
CA ASP A 11 -6.71 26.64 1.15
C ASP A 11 -5.87 25.41 1.47
N LEU A 12 -4.92 25.10 0.60
CA LEU A 12 -4.10 23.89 0.71
C LEU A 12 -3.29 23.86 2.01
N GLU A 13 -2.76 25.00 2.45
CA GLU A 13 -1.96 25.06 3.69
C GLU A 13 -2.82 24.82 4.93
N SER A 14 -4.02 25.40 4.98
CA SER A 14 -4.98 25.11 6.04
C SER A 14 -5.45 23.65 6.02
N LEU A 15 -5.64 23.05 4.85
CA LEU A 15 -5.96 21.63 4.71
C LEU A 15 -4.84 20.73 5.23
N LYS A 16 -3.57 21.04 4.90
CA LYS A 16 -2.41 20.30 5.43
C LYS A 16 -2.37 20.36 6.96
N LYS A 17 -2.56 21.54 7.56
CA LYS A 17 -2.64 21.68 9.03
C LYS A 17 -3.75 20.84 9.65
N ASP A 18 -4.91 20.78 8.99
CA ASP A 18 -6.02 19.93 9.45
C ASP A 18 -5.66 18.43 9.38
N ILE A 19 -4.89 18.02 8.38
CA ILE A 19 -4.38 16.64 8.26
C ILE A 19 -3.31 16.34 9.30
N ASP A 20 -2.37 17.26 9.52
CA ASP A 20 -1.34 17.15 10.57
C ASP A 20 -1.96 17.03 11.97
N SER A 21 -3.13 17.65 12.15
CA SER A 21 -3.95 17.54 13.38
C SER A 21 -4.77 16.24 13.47
N GLY A 22 -4.60 15.30 12.52
CA GLY A 22 -5.26 13.99 12.50
C GLY A 22 -6.42 13.87 11.50
N GLY A 23 -6.66 14.86 10.65
CA GLY A 23 -7.63 14.80 9.56
C GLY A 23 -7.23 13.80 8.47
N LYS A 24 -8.20 13.16 7.83
CA LYS A 24 -7.94 12.06 6.87
C LYS A 24 -8.83 12.11 5.65
N PHE A 25 -8.33 11.68 4.49
CA PHE A 25 -9.17 11.34 3.35
C PHE A 25 -9.48 9.85 3.34
N ILE A 26 -10.78 9.53 3.27
CA ILE A 26 -11.26 8.16 3.36
C ILE A 26 -12.16 7.83 2.18
N LEU A 27 -11.94 6.65 1.58
CA LEU A 27 -12.86 6.02 0.64
C LEU A 27 -13.70 4.95 1.34
N PHE A 28 -14.97 4.90 0.99
CA PHE A 28 -15.88 3.84 1.38
C PHE A 28 -16.27 3.00 0.18
N ASN A 29 -16.29 1.68 0.36
CA ASN A 29 -16.65 0.74 -0.68
C ASN A 29 -18.17 0.58 -0.71
N TYR A 30 -18.72 0.54 -1.92
CA TYR A 30 -20.09 0.08 -2.10
C TYR A 30 -20.22 -0.81 -3.34
N ARG A 31 -21.11 -1.80 -3.25
CA ARG A 31 -21.41 -2.71 -4.35
C ARG A 31 -22.80 -2.45 -4.92
N ILE A 32 -22.89 -2.63 -6.23
CA ILE A 32 -24.15 -2.64 -6.97
C ILE A 32 -24.22 -3.98 -7.72
N GLY A 33 -25.13 -4.86 -7.28
CA GLY A 33 -25.52 -6.05 -8.01
C GLY A 33 -26.57 -5.71 -9.06
N LEU A 34 -26.37 -6.19 -10.28
CA LEU A 34 -27.28 -6.03 -11.42
C LEU A 34 -27.66 -7.41 -11.98
N GLY A 35 -28.07 -8.34 -11.11
CA GLY A 35 -28.40 -9.71 -11.47
C GLY A 35 -27.15 -10.55 -11.78
N ALA A 36 -26.68 -10.49 -13.02
CA ALA A 36 -25.54 -11.27 -13.52
C ALA A 36 -24.17 -10.58 -13.31
N VAL A 37 -24.15 -9.30 -12.91
CA VAL A 37 -22.93 -8.52 -12.72
C VAL A 37 -22.89 -7.93 -11.31
N SER A 38 -21.70 -7.84 -10.71
CA SER A 38 -21.45 -7.12 -9.47
C SER A 38 -20.38 -6.06 -9.69
N LEU A 39 -20.73 -4.79 -9.49
CA LEU A 39 -19.80 -3.67 -9.61
C LEU A 39 -19.32 -3.25 -8.22
N LEU A 40 -18.01 -3.30 -7.98
CA LEU A 40 -17.37 -2.65 -6.84
C LEU A 40 -17.12 -1.18 -7.21
N ARG A 41 -17.56 -0.26 -6.36
CA ARG A 41 -17.38 1.18 -6.52
C ARG A 41 -16.82 1.77 -5.24
N PHE A 42 -16.17 2.92 -5.39
CA PHE A 42 -15.64 3.72 -4.30
C PHE A 42 -16.45 5.01 -4.18
N SER A 43 -16.63 5.48 -2.95
CA SER A 43 -17.11 6.84 -2.71
C SER A 43 -16.14 7.87 -3.31
N PRO A 44 -16.55 9.15 -3.41
CA PRO A 44 -15.59 10.25 -3.42
C PRO A 44 -14.61 10.14 -2.24
N ALA A 45 -13.45 10.78 -2.36
CA ALA A 45 -12.52 10.95 -1.27
C ALA A 45 -13.10 11.93 -0.26
N ILE A 46 -13.57 11.40 0.87
CA ILE A 46 -14.25 12.20 1.89
C ILE A 46 -13.23 12.62 2.93
N PHE A 47 -13.08 13.93 3.09
CA PHE A 47 -12.26 14.48 4.17
C PHE A 47 -12.99 14.32 5.50
N ILE A 48 -12.34 13.68 6.47
CA ILE A 48 -12.82 13.43 7.82
C ILE A 48 -11.91 14.22 8.75
N LYS A 49 -12.37 15.42 9.17
CA LYS A 49 -11.61 16.27 10.08
C LYS A 49 -11.62 15.74 11.52
N ARG A 50 -12.75 15.17 11.95
CA ARG A 50 -12.94 14.58 13.28
C ARG A 50 -13.36 13.13 13.14
N SER A 51 -12.76 12.26 13.95
CA SER A 51 -13.03 10.82 13.91
C SER A 51 -14.51 10.47 14.08
N GLU A 52 -15.27 11.25 14.84
CA GLU A 52 -16.72 11.07 15.02
C GLU A 52 -17.53 11.18 13.71
N GLU A 53 -17.06 11.98 12.76
CA GLU A 53 -17.74 12.18 11.47
C GLU A 53 -17.70 10.92 10.60
N ILE A 54 -16.73 10.02 10.85
CA ILE A 54 -16.57 8.77 10.09
C ILE A 54 -17.82 7.90 10.16
N GLU A 55 -18.49 7.88 11.31
CA GLU A 55 -19.60 6.97 11.58
C GLU A 55 -20.83 7.32 10.71
N LYS A 56 -21.03 8.62 10.45
CA LYS A 56 -22.05 9.11 9.51
C LYS A 56 -21.85 8.52 8.11
N PHE A 57 -20.61 8.55 7.61
CA PHE A 57 -20.31 8.06 6.27
C PHE A 57 -20.30 6.53 6.20
N LYS A 58 -19.79 5.83 7.23
CA LYS A 58 -19.91 4.38 7.36
C LYS A 58 -21.36 3.92 7.20
N ARG A 59 -22.28 4.52 7.96
CA ARG A 59 -23.71 4.17 7.88
C ARG A 59 -24.30 4.45 6.50
N LYS A 60 -23.95 5.59 5.88
CA LYS A 60 -24.41 5.95 4.53
C LYS A 60 -24.04 4.87 3.50
N TYR A 61 -22.76 4.49 3.42
CA TYR A 61 -22.29 3.53 2.41
C TYR A 61 -22.62 2.08 2.76
N ASN A 62 -22.70 1.72 4.03
CA ASN A 62 -23.20 0.41 4.45
C ASN A 62 -24.69 0.22 4.12
N ARG A 63 -25.50 1.27 4.25
CA ARG A 63 -26.89 1.24 3.79
C ARG A 63 -26.98 1.06 2.29
N MET A 64 -26.12 1.72 1.50
CA MET A 64 -26.05 1.48 0.05
C MET A 64 -25.66 0.03 -0.27
N ASN A 65 -24.66 -0.53 0.42
CA ASN A 65 -24.28 -1.94 0.28
C ASN A 65 -25.46 -2.88 0.55
N PHE A 66 -26.19 -2.65 1.64
CA PHE A 66 -27.33 -3.48 1.99
C PHE A 66 -28.45 -3.42 0.94
N ILE A 67 -28.75 -2.23 0.42
CA ILE A 67 -29.83 -2.03 -0.56
C ILE A 67 -29.44 -2.52 -1.95
N PHE A 68 -28.21 -2.29 -2.41
CA PHE A 68 -27.83 -2.51 -3.81
C PHE A 68 -26.87 -3.68 -4.03
N GLY A 69 -26.16 -4.15 -3.00
CA GLY A 69 -25.15 -5.19 -3.12
C GLY A 69 -25.69 -6.62 -3.36
N PRO A 70 -26.72 -7.10 -2.62
CA PRO A 70 -27.13 -8.50 -2.65
C PRO A 70 -27.71 -8.99 -3.97
N TRP A 71 -28.09 -8.10 -4.89
CA TRP A 71 -28.78 -8.45 -6.14
C TRP A 71 -27.90 -9.16 -7.19
N PHE A 72 -26.66 -9.53 -6.86
CA PHE A 72 -25.84 -10.39 -7.69
C PHE A 72 -26.12 -11.87 -7.37
N ILE A 73 -26.72 -12.60 -8.31
CA ILE A 73 -27.36 -13.90 -8.09
C ILE A 73 -26.37 -14.98 -7.65
N PHE A 74 -25.10 -14.93 -8.10
CA PHE A 74 -24.12 -15.98 -7.81
C PHE A 74 -23.51 -15.88 -6.40
N LYS A 75 -23.06 -14.69 -5.98
CA LYS A 75 -22.33 -14.47 -4.71
C LYS A 75 -22.59 -13.10 -4.07
N GLY A 76 -23.72 -12.45 -4.39
CA GLY A 76 -24.01 -11.07 -4.00
C GLY A 76 -23.87 -10.80 -2.50
N PRO A 77 -24.51 -11.59 -1.63
CA PRO A 77 -24.38 -11.41 -0.18
C PRO A 77 -22.94 -11.51 0.33
N PHE A 78 -22.14 -12.47 -0.16
CA PHE A 78 -20.75 -12.66 0.25
C PHE A 78 -19.87 -11.46 -0.17
N LEU A 79 -19.96 -11.07 -1.44
CA LEU A 79 -19.19 -9.94 -1.97
C LEU A 79 -19.59 -8.60 -1.34
N THR A 80 -20.86 -8.46 -0.95
CA THR A 80 -21.38 -7.28 -0.24
C THR A 80 -20.85 -7.23 1.19
N TYR A 81 -20.72 -8.39 1.85
CA TYR A 81 -20.15 -8.48 3.19
C TYR A 81 -18.67 -8.03 3.22
N ASP A 82 -17.88 -8.35 2.19
CA ASP A 82 -16.50 -7.85 2.08
C ASP A 82 -16.44 -6.32 2.04
N ALA A 83 -17.30 -5.68 1.25
CA ALA A 83 -17.39 -4.22 1.18
C ALA A 83 -17.86 -3.60 2.51
N TYR A 84 -18.82 -4.24 3.17
CA TYR A 84 -19.26 -3.85 4.52
C TYR A 84 -18.12 -3.93 5.54
N LYS A 85 -17.32 -5.01 5.51
CA LYS A 85 -16.20 -5.22 6.44
C LYS A 85 -15.15 -4.12 6.31
N VAL A 86 -14.79 -3.73 5.08
CA VAL A 86 -13.86 -2.61 4.83
C VAL A 86 -14.39 -1.31 5.45
N ASN A 87 -15.66 -0.97 5.19
CA ASN A 87 -16.26 0.25 5.74
C ASN A 87 -16.35 0.22 7.26
N LYS A 88 -16.72 -0.93 7.85
CA LYS A 88 -16.78 -1.12 9.30
C LYS A 88 -15.44 -0.80 9.96
N ASN A 89 -14.34 -1.21 9.33
CA ASN A 89 -12.98 -0.97 9.80
C ASN A 89 -12.47 0.47 9.61
N GLY A 90 -13.26 1.38 9.05
CA GLY A 90 -12.84 2.77 8.83
C GLY A 90 -12.95 3.23 7.39
N GLY A 91 -13.10 2.32 6.43
CA GLY A 91 -12.85 2.63 5.03
C GLY A 91 -11.36 2.55 4.70
N ILE A 92 -10.99 3.02 3.51
CA ILE A 92 -9.61 3.00 3.01
C ILE A 92 -9.05 4.42 3.17
N ASP A 93 -8.02 4.54 4.00
CA ASP A 93 -7.28 5.80 4.19
C ASP A 93 -6.38 6.04 2.96
N ILE A 94 -6.67 7.11 2.22
CA ILE A 94 -5.92 7.53 1.02
C ILE A 94 -5.31 8.92 1.20
N THR A 95 -5.16 9.37 2.45
CA THR A 95 -4.71 10.72 2.79
C THR A 95 -3.38 11.06 2.14
N LYS A 96 -2.41 10.14 2.23
CA LYS A 96 -1.07 10.35 1.70
C LYS A 96 -1.05 10.36 0.16
N ASP A 97 -1.82 9.50 -0.49
CA ASP A 97 -1.95 9.49 -1.95
C ASP A 97 -2.56 10.81 -2.45
N ILE A 98 -3.57 11.32 -1.75
CA ILE A 98 -4.15 12.63 -2.09
C ILE A 98 -3.13 13.73 -1.89
N LEU A 99 -2.50 13.83 -0.72
CA LEU A 99 -1.53 14.90 -0.44
C LEU A 99 -0.36 14.93 -1.42
N THR A 100 0.10 13.77 -1.87
CA THR A 100 1.19 13.66 -2.84
C THR A 100 0.82 14.25 -4.21
N ASN A 101 -0.47 14.21 -4.58
CA ASN A 101 -0.95 14.65 -5.90
C ASN A 101 -1.77 15.94 -5.86
N LEU A 102 -2.10 16.46 -4.68
CA LEU A 102 -3.00 17.58 -4.50
C LEU A 102 -2.26 18.90 -4.72
N THR A 103 -2.76 19.71 -5.64
CA THR A 103 -2.35 21.10 -5.83
C THR A 103 -3.48 22.04 -5.40
N GLN A 104 -3.18 23.33 -5.26
CA GLN A 104 -4.20 24.35 -4.98
C GLN A 104 -5.30 24.35 -6.05
N GLU A 105 -4.93 24.19 -7.33
CA GLU A 105 -5.88 24.11 -8.44
C GLU A 105 -6.79 22.86 -8.34
N HIS A 106 -6.23 21.70 -7.99
CA HIS A 106 -7.00 20.48 -7.76
C HIS A 106 -8.01 20.65 -6.61
N LEU A 107 -7.59 21.31 -5.54
CA LEU A 107 -8.44 21.59 -4.37
C LEU A 107 -9.62 22.50 -4.75
N GLU A 108 -9.38 23.58 -5.49
CA GLU A 108 -10.41 24.51 -5.96
C GLU A 108 -11.42 23.83 -6.90
N LYS A 109 -10.95 22.92 -7.75
CA LYS A 109 -11.81 22.09 -8.62
C LYS A 109 -12.57 21.00 -7.85
N GLY A 110 -12.16 20.69 -6.62
CA GLY A 110 -12.73 19.60 -5.84
C GLY A 110 -12.44 18.22 -6.42
N GLU A 111 -11.35 18.07 -7.17
CA GLU A 111 -10.97 16.81 -7.83
C GLU A 111 -9.45 16.64 -7.83
N VAL A 112 -8.98 15.42 -7.59
CA VAL A 112 -7.55 15.08 -7.63
C VAL A 112 -7.33 13.87 -8.52
N ASN A 113 -6.33 13.95 -9.40
CA ASN A 113 -5.88 12.79 -10.15
C ASN A 113 -4.68 12.19 -9.43
N ILE A 114 -4.83 10.97 -8.91
CA ILE A 114 -3.71 10.24 -8.30
C ILE A 114 -2.88 9.67 -9.44
N GLN A 115 -1.75 10.33 -9.72
CA GLN A 115 -0.75 9.88 -10.69
C GLN A 115 0.38 9.12 -9.98
N VAL A 116 0.70 9.53 -8.75
CA VAL A 116 1.74 8.92 -7.91
C VAL A 116 1.08 8.25 -6.72
N LEU A 117 1.20 6.92 -6.59
CA LEU A 117 0.83 6.23 -5.36
C LEU A 117 1.88 6.53 -4.29
N HIS A 118 1.44 6.96 -3.11
CA HIS A 118 2.34 7.15 -1.97
C HIS A 118 2.87 5.79 -1.50
N ASN A 119 1.98 4.80 -1.40
CA ASN A 119 2.33 3.43 -1.09
C ASN A 119 2.70 2.68 -2.38
N ILE A 120 4.00 2.50 -2.59
CA ILE A 120 4.54 1.74 -3.74
C ILE A 120 4.85 0.29 -3.36
N PHE A 121 4.86 0.00 -2.05
CA PHE A 121 5.16 -1.31 -1.49
C PHE A 121 3.95 -1.88 -0.73
N SER A 122 3.84 -3.20 -0.75
CA SER A 122 2.91 -3.98 0.07
C SER A 122 3.63 -5.10 0.82
N LYS A 123 2.96 -5.66 1.83
CA LYS A 123 3.55 -6.72 2.66
C LYS A 123 3.71 -8.02 1.87
N VAL A 124 4.84 -8.69 2.08
CA VAL A 124 5.07 -10.02 1.55
C VAL A 124 4.19 -11.02 2.30
N ASN A 125 3.58 -11.97 1.59
CA ASN A 125 2.79 -12.99 2.25
C ASN A 125 3.66 -13.87 3.17
N LYS A 126 3.04 -14.55 4.15
CA LYS A 126 3.78 -15.32 5.17
C LYS A 126 4.66 -16.44 4.60
N SER A 127 4.21 -17.08 3.51
CA SER A 127 4.94 -18.20 2.90
C SER A 127 6.20 -17.71 2.21
N ASP A 128 6.05 -16.69 1.37
CA ASP A 128 7.16 -16.12 0.60
C ASP A 128 8.16 -15.45 1.52
N LYS A 129 7.69 -14.74 2.56
CA LYS A 129 8.55 -14.17 3.60
C LYS A 129 9.43 -15.24 4.25
N LYS A 130 8.87 -16.41 4.57
CA LYS A 130 9.64 -17.52 5.14
C LYS A 130 10.70 -18.05 4.16
N ASN A 131 10.39 -18.09 2.88
CA ASN A 131 11.33 -18.52 1.84
C ASN A 131 12.44 -17.48 1.61
N ILE A 132 12.12 -16.18 1.61
CA ILE A 132 13.11 -15.09 1.56
C ILE A 132 14.06 -15.19 2.76
N ILE A 133 13.54 -15.37 3.98
CA ILE A 133 14.36 -15.54 5.18
C ILE A 133 15.33 -16.71 5.04
N LYS A 134 14.84 -17.88 4.59
CA LYS A 134 15.69 -19.08 4.39
C LYS A 134 16.76 -18.87 3.33
N ALA A 135 16.44 -18.14 2.26
CA ALA A 135 17.40 -17.81 1.22
C ALA A 135 18.50 -16.89 1.76
N LEU A 136 18.13 -15.82 2.47
CA LEU A 136 19.06 -14.84 3.01
C LEU A 136 19.92 -15.39 4.15
N GLN A 137 19.42 -16.36 4.92
CA GLN A 137 20.21 -17.07 5.93
C GLN A 137 21.38 -17.88 5.34
N LYS A 138 21.33 -18.20 4.05
CA LYS A 138 22.40 -18.90 3.32
C LYS A 138 23.41 -17.94 2.68
N THR A 139 23.21 -16.64 2.82
CA THR A 139 24.14 -15.62 2.33
C THR A 139 25.43 -15.68 3.14
N ASP A 140 26.55 -15.68 2.43
CA ASP A 140 27.88 -15.61 3.04
C ASP A 140 28.15 -14.18 3.51
N LEU A 141 28.31 -14.00 4.82
CA LEU A 141 28.53 -12.69 5.43
C LEU A 141 29.91 -12.08 5.13
N ASN A 142 30.86 -12.89 4.64
CA ASN A 142 32.12 -12.36 4.13
C ASN A 142 31.94 -11.69 2.77
N ILE A 143 30.95 -12.13 1.98
CA ILE A 143 30.64 -11.61 0.65
C ILE A 143 29.61 -10.49 0.74
N VAL A 144 28.59 -10.65 1.59
CA VAL A 144 27.54 -9.65 1.83
C VAL A 144 27.39 -9.48 3.35
N PRO A 145 28.10 -8.52 3.96
CA PRO A 145 28.09 -8.29 5.40
C PRO A 145 26.79 -7.60 5.79
N VAL A 146 25.72 -8.38 5.92
CA VAL A 146 24.38 -7.88 6.22
C VAL A 146 24.32 -7.29 7.63
N LYS A 147 23.84 -6.06 7.74
CA LYS A 147 23.44 -5.40 8.99
C LYS A 147 21.93 -5.52 9.20
N ASN A 148 21.14 -5.01 8.25
CA ASN A 148 19.67 -5.10 8.26
C ASN A 148 19.16 -5.49 6.88
N VAL A 149 17.99 -6.13 6.82
CA VAL A 149 17.29 -6.40 5.56
C VAL A 149 15.83 -6.03 5.67
N TYR A 150 15.33 -5.40 4.61
CA TYR A 150 13.94 -5.01 4.44
C TYR A 150 13.39 -5.71 3.20
N THR A 151 12.15 -6.18 3.27
CA THR A 151 11.50 -6.80 2.12
C THR A 151 10.07 -6.32 1.95
N ALA A 152 9.65 -6.18 0.69
CA ALA A 152 8.30 -5.84 0.30
C ALA A 152 7.94 -6.47 -1.05
N LEU A 153 6.68 -6.35 -1.43
CA LEU A 153 6.21 -6.56 -2.78
C LEU A 153 5.95 -5.18 -3.41
N PHE A 154 6.64 -4.84 -4.49
CA PHE A 154 6.40 -3.60 -5.23
C PHE A 154 5.11 -3.72 -6.03
N VAL A 155 4.18 -2.81 -5.79
CA VAL A 155 2.81 -2.86 -6.33
C VAL A 155 2.49 -1.68 -7.25
N ASN A 156 3.37 -0.68 -7.34
CA ASN A 156 3.22 0.46 -8.23
C ASN A 156 3.77 0.16 -9.62
N VAL A 157 3.28 -0.92 -10.23
CA VAL A 157 3.67 -1.40 -11.56
C VAL A 157 2.67 -0.90 -12.62
N GLU A 158 3.07 -0.90 -13.88
CA GLU A 158 2.17 -0.51 -14.98
C GLU A 158 1.00 -1.49 -15.12
N GLU A 159 -0.05 -1.07 -15.85
CA GLU A 159 -1.17 -1.96 -16.16
C GLU A 159 -0.64 -3.22 -16.86
N TYR A 160 -1.04 -4.40 -16.39
CA TYR A 160 -0.59 -5.73 -16.87
C TYR A 160 0.82 -6.18 -16.50
N GLN A 161 1.57 -5.40 -15.71
CA GLN A 161 2.80 -5.88 -15.09
C GLN A 161 2.50 -6.62 -13.77
N GLU A 162 3.30 -7.65 -13.49
CA GLU A 162 3.19 -8.38 -12.21
C GLU A 162 3.98 -7.66 -11.12
N ALA A 163 3.44 -7.68 -9.91
CA ALA A 163 4.13 -7.19 -8.72
C ALA A 163 5.37 -8.07 -8.45
N TYR A 164 6.49 -7.44 -8.13
CA TYR A 164 7.76 -8.16 -7.89
C TYR A 164 8.29 -7.95 -6.48
N PHE A 165 9.17 -8.86 -6.03
CA PHE A 165 9.75 -8.76 -4.70
C PHE A 165 10.89 -7.75 -4.68
N VAL A 166 10.93 -6.97 -3.59
CA VAL A 166 11.98 -6.00 -3.34
C VAL A 166 12.69 -6.35 -2.05
N ILE A 167 14.02 -6.34 -2.08
CA ILE A 167 14.90 -6.66 -0.96
C ILE A 167 15.98 -5.60 -0.84
N GLY A 168 15.84 -4.74 0.16
CA GLY A 168 16.83 -3.73 0.50
C GLY A 168 17.76 -4.23 1.61
N ILE A 169 19.07 -4.11 1.40
CA ILE A 169 20.08 -4.60 2.35
C ILE A 169 20.91 -3.42 2.84
N GLU A 170 20.96 -3.25 4.15
CA GLU A 170 21.93 -2.37 4.79
C GLU A 170 23.19 -3.19 5.09
N LEU A 171 24.35 -2.74 4.61
CA LEU A 171 25.63 -3.39 4.83
C LEU A 171 26.32 -2.87 6.10
N SER A 172 27.06 -3.73 6.81
CA SER A 172 27.88 -3.32 7.96
C SER A 172 29.29 -2.86 7.57
N LYS A 173 29.69 -3.08 6.31
CA LYS A 173 30.99 -2.64 5.77
C LYS A 173 30.77 -1.93 4.44
N GLN A 174 31.63 -0.95 4.17
CA GLN A 174 31.63 -0.20 2.91
C GLN A 174 32.22 -1.06 1.79
N ILE A 175 31.38 -1.93 1.21
CA ILE A 175 31.70 -2.79 0.07
C ILE A 175 30.51 -2.81 -0.89
N ASP A 176 30.75 -3.15 -2.16
CA ASP A 176 29.67 -3.25 -3.14
C ASP A 176 28.77 -4.46 -2.84
N LEU A 177 27.45 -4.25 -2.94
CA LEU A 177 26.48 -5.30 -2.75
C LEU A 177 26.58 -6.39 -3.83
N ASN A 178 26.90 -7.62 -3.42
CA ASN A 178 26.90 -8.77 -4.33
C ASN A 178 25.48 -9.32 -4.55
N ILE A 179 24.76 -8.74 -5.51
CA ILE A 179 23.39 -9.10 -5.86
C ILE A 179 23.30 -10.55 -6.40
N GLU A 180 24.27 -11.00 -7.19
CA GLU A 180 24.24 -12.33 -7.81
C GLU A 180 24.25 -13.46 -6.77
N HIS A 181 25.04 -13.30 -5.71
CA HIS A 181 25.09 -14.26 -4.60
C HIS A 181 23.72 -14.41 -3.92
N ILE A 182 23.05 -13.28 -3.69
CA ILE A 182 21.72 -13.24 -3.09
C ILE A 182 20.69 -13.88 -4.04
N LYS A 183 20.68 -13.48 -5.33
CA LYS A 183 19.79 -14.06 -6.36
C LYS A 183 19.96 -15.57 -6.47
N THR A 184 21.20 -16.05 -6.43
CA THR A 184 21.50 -17.49 -6.47
C THR A 184 20.89 -18.25 -5.29
N ASN A 185 20.86 -17.63 -4.10
CA ASN A 185 20.22 -18.22 -2.92
C ASN A 185 18.69 -18.16 -3.00
N LEU A 186 18.11 -17.08 -3.53
CA LEU A 186 16.66 -16.93 -3.73
C LEU A 186 16.11 -17.94 -4.74
N ASN A 187 16.82 -18.18 -5.84
CA ASN A 187 16.46 -19.14 -6.88
C ASN A 187 16.42 -20.61 -6.40
N LYS A 188 16.88 -20.91 -5.17
CA LYS A 188 16.71 -22.23 -4.54
C LYS A 188 15.31 -22.44 -3.94
N TYR A 189 14.58 -21.35 -3.69
CA TYR A 189 13.27 -21.36 -3.03
C TYR A 189 12.15 -20.78 -3.88
N PHE A 190 12.50 -20.03 -4.93
CA PHE A 190 11.56 -19.40 -5.85
C PHE A 190 11.81 -19.90 -7.28
N TYR A 191 10.74 -19.90 -8.09
CA TYR A 191 10.87 -20.19 -9.51
C TYR A 191 11.69 -19.11 -10.22
N LYS A 192 12.35 -19.48 -11.32
CA LYS A 192 13.22 -18.56 -12.07
C LYS A 192 12.51 -17.34 -12.69
N HIS A 193 11.18 -17.42 -12.87
CA HIS A 193 10.39 -16.30 -13.39
C HIS A 193 10.00 -15.29 -12.31
N VAL A 194 10.26 -15.60 -11.03
CA VAL A 194 9.98 -14.67 -9.94
C VAL A 194 11.03 -13.56 -9.98
N GLU A 195 10.56 -12.33 -10.12
CA GLU A 195 11.42 -11.16 -10.20
C GLU A 195 11.78 -10.63 -8.80
N PHE A 196 13.06 -10.27 -8.66
CA PHE A 196 13.63 -9.70 -7.46
C PHE A 196 14.43 -8.44 -7.81
N ASP A 197 14.00 -7.32 -7.26
CA ASP A 197 14.78 -6.10 -7.16
C ASP A 197 15.56 -6.11 -5.83
N ILE A 198 16.89 -6.04 -5.92
CA ILE A 198 17.79 -6.18 -4.77
C ILE A 198 18.78 -5.03 -4.83
N PHE A 199 18.82 -4.22 -3.78
CA PHE A 199 19.66 -3.03 -3.74
C PHE A 199 20.20 -2.75 -2.33
N GLU A 200 21.22 -1.90 -2.26
CA GLU A 200 21.78 -1.43 -1.00
C GLU A 200 20.98 -0.25 -0.46
N ILE A 201 20.57 -0.31 0.80
CA ILE A 201 19.85 0.77 1.47
C ILE A 201 20.76 1.99 1.59
N ASN A 202 20.31 3.12 1.06
CA ASN A 202 20.98 4.41 1.20
C ASN A 202 20.04 5.40 1.89
N GLU A 203 20.48 6.02 2.99
CA GLU A 203 19.65 6.96 3.77
C GLU A 203 19.26 8.22 2.99
N ASN A 204 19.90 8.53 1.86
CA ASN A 204 19.58 9.69 1.03
C ASN A 204 18.72 9.37 -0.21
N ASP A 205 18.19 8.15 -0.30
CA ASP A 205 17.40 7.68 -1.44
C ASP A 205 15.92 7.48 -1.06
N GLU A 206 15.00 8.16 -1.77
CA GLU A 206 13.56 8.11 -1.50
C GLU A 206 13.01 6.68 -1.60
N TYR A 207 13.56 5.86 -2.49
CA TYR A 207 13.14 4.46 -2.65
C TYR A 207 13.51 3.60 -1.43
N SER A 208 14.73 3.80 -0.90
CA SER A 208 15.20 3.22 0.36
C SER A 208 14.32 3.64 1.54
N GLU A 209 14.03 4.94 1.70
CA GLU A 209 13.16 5.45 2.77
C GLU A 209 11.77 4.83 2.71
N LYS A 210 11.16 4.77 1.51
CA LYS A 210 9.85 4.13 1.31
C LYS A 210 9.88 2.65 1.64
N LEU A 211 10.95 1.92 1.30
CA LEU A 211 11.06 0.50 1.64
C LEU A 211 11.19 0.28 3.15
N ILE A 212 11.93 1.14 3.84
CA ILE A 212 12.07 1.08 5.30
C ILE A 212 10.73 1.40 5.98
N GLU A 213 9.99 2.39 5.48
CA GLU A 213 8.69 2.81 6.05
C GLU A 213 7.57 1.78 5.76
N GLN A 214 7.47 1.30 4.53
CA GLN A 214 6.32 0.52 4.03
C GLN A 214 6.58 -0.99 4.03
N GLY A 215 7.84 -1.40 3.93
CA GLY A 215 8.25 -2.79 3.89
C GLY A 215 8.31 -3.45 5.26
N GLU A 216 8.87 -4.67 5.29
CA GLU A 216 9.05 -5.44 6.50
C GLU A 216 10.52 -5.69 6.78
N LYS A 217 11.00 -5.24 7.94
CA LYS A 217 12.31 -5.63 8.45
C LYS A 217 12.33 -7.14 8.74
N ILE A 218 13.33 -7.82 8.18
CA ILE A 218 13.55 -9.24 8.40
C ILE A 218 14.35 -9.45 9.68
N ASN A 219 13.78 -10.23 10.58
CA ASN A 219 14.46 -10.69 11.79
C ASN A 219 14.98 -12.12 11.58
N GLY A 220 16.14 -12.45 12.17
CA GLY A 220 16.69 -13.81 12.14
C GLY A 220 17.70 -14.10 11.02
N ILE A 221 18.26 -13.06 10.39
CA ILE A 221 19.48 -13.17 9.60
C ILE A 221 20.66 -12.94 10.55
N LYS A 222 21.72 -13.75 10.42
CA LYS A 222 22.96 -13.52 11.19
C LYS A 222 23.53 -12.17 10.74
N SER A 223 23.65 -11.22 11.66
CA SER A 223 24.30 -9.93 11.39
C SER A 223 25.77 -9.98 11.77
N VAL A 224 26.60 -9.27 11.01
CA VAL A 224 27.96 -8.95 11.45
C VAL A 224 27.86 -7.68 12.28
N TRP A 225 28.16 -7.78 13.58
CA TRP A 225 28.24 -6.64 14.51
C TRP A 225 29.48 -5.79 14.23
#